data_AF-A0A381UGH1-F1
#
_entry.id   AF-A0A381UGH1-F1
#
_cell.length_a   1.000
_cell.length_b   1.000
_cell.length_c   1.000
_cell.angle_alpha   90.00
_cell.angle_beta   90.00
_cell.angle_gamma   90.00
#
_symmetry.space_group_name_H-M   'P 1'
#
loop_
_entity.id
_entity.type
_entity.pdbx_description
1 polymer ?
#
loop_
_entity_poly.entity_id
_entity_poly.type
_entity_poly.pdbx_seq_one_letter_code
_entity_poly.pdbx_strand_id
1 'polypeptide(L)'
;MNKTNTTHQQKLMKEKFIEVFNLKLMEFFKKIIIMFPNNKDFKSMRAQLRLLVTNSPNSPSEYFYKHVNLKYSTFILERDDTFFINLDLSGTPFASLNYLKNVWAATDDKTKNAMWDYVILLTKLSQKVNLTL
;
A
#
# COMPACT_ATOMS: atom_id res chain seq x y z
N MET A 1 -15.31 -27.31 23.62
CA MET A 1 -14.09 -26.94 22.84
C MET A 1 -14.43 -25.79 21.90
N ASN A 2 -13.57 -24.76 21.74
CA ASN A 2 -13.26 -24.10 20.44
C ASN A 2 -12.99 -22.58 20.40
N LYS A 3 -13.36 -21.74 21.38
CA LYS A 3 -13.07 -20.28 21.24
C LYS A 3 -11.57 -19.95 21.20
N THR A 4 -10.77 -20.61 22.04
CA THR A 4 -9.31 -20.35 22.16
C THR A 4 -8.52 -20.74 20.92
N ASN A 5 -8.90 -21.84 20.25
CA ASN A 5 -8.23 -22.29 19.02
C ASN A 5 -8.58 -21.39 17.82
N THR A 6 -9.83 -20.93 17.71
CA THR A 6 -10.25 -20.05 16.62
C THR A 6 -9.55 -18.69 16.69
N THR A 7 -9.45 -18.08 17.87
CA THR A 7 -8.76 -16.79 18.06
C THR A 7 -7.27 -16.87 17.75
N HIS A 8 -6.61 -17.98 18.11
CA HIS A 8 -5.19 -18.19 17.79
C HIS A 8 -4.95 -18.30 16.28
N GLN A 9 -5.80 -19.05 15.56
CA GLN A 9 -5.70 -19.19 14.10
C GLN A 9 -5.97 -17.87 13.37
N GLN A 10 -6.95 -17.07 13.82
CA GLN A 10 -7.23 -15.74 13.27
C GLN A 10 -6.03 -14.81 13.43
N LYS A 11 -5.36 -14.84 14.59
CA LYS A 11 -4.15 -14.06 14.84
C LYS A 11 -3.02 -14.44 13.88
N LEU A 12 -2.71 -15.73 13.74
CA LEU A 12 -1.67 -16.22 12.82
C LEU A 12 -1.94 -15.83 11.37
N MET A 13 -3.21 -15.92 10.93
CA MET A 13 -3.59 -15.51 9.59
C MET A 13 -3.41 -14.01 9.37
N LYS A 14 -3.77 -13.18 10.36
CA LYS A 14 -3.56 -11.73 10.31
C LYS A 14 -2.07 -11.39 10.18
N GLU A 15 -1.22 -12.02 10.98
CA GLU A 15 0.25 -11.84 10.94
C GLU A 15 0.82 -12.17 9.54
N LYS A 16 0.36 -13.27 8.91
CA LYS A 16 0.74 -13.61 7.54
C LYS A 16 0.30 -12.55 6.52
N PHE A 17 -0.91 -12.01 6.65
CA PHE A 17 -1.36 -10.94 5.74
C PHE A 17 -0.55 -9.65 5.91
N ILE A 18 -0.15 -9.32 7.15
CA ILE A 18 0.73 -8.18 7.43
C ILE A 18 2.10 -8.38 6.76
N GLU A 19 2.69 -9.56 6.90
CA GLU A 19 3.97 -9.90 6.27
C GLU A 19 3.89 -9.76 4.74
N VAL A 20 2.86 -10.35 4.13
CA VAL A 20 2.64 -10.28 2.68
C VAL A 20 2.39 -8.84 2.22
N PHE A 21 1.61 -8.05 2.97
CA PHE A 21 1.38 -6.64 2.68
C PHE A 21 2.70 -5.86 2.66
N ASN A 22 3.52 -6.01 3.71
CA ASN A 22 4.79 -5.31 3.83
C ASN A 22 5.76 -5.69 2.70
N LEU A 23 5.85 -6.97 2.37
CA LEU A 23 6.66 -7.44 1.24
C LEU A 23 6.21 -6.78 -0.07
N LYS A 24 4.90 -6.79 -0.36
CA LYS A 24 4.36 -6.23 -1.61
C LYS A 24 4.46 -4.72 -1.67
N LEU A 25 4.36 -4.03 -0.55
CA LEU A 25 4.60 -2.59 -0.47
C LEU A 25 6.06 -2.27 -0.80
N MET A 26 7.01 -3.02 -0.24
CA MET A 26 8.44 -2.83 -0.53
C MET A 26 8.80 -3.17 -1.98
N GLU A 27 8.19 -4.20 -2.57
CA GLU A 27 8.33 -4.51 -3.99
C GLU A 27 7.79 -3.40 -4.89
N PHE A 28 6.63 -2.84 -4.57
CA PHE A 28 6.03 -1.72 -5.29
C PHE A 28 6.99 -0.52 -5.33
N PHE A 29 7.52 -0.14 -4.18
CA PHE A 29 8.49 0.96 -4.09
C PHE A 29 9.80 0.67 -4.82
N LYS A 30 10.30 -0.57 -4.77
CA LYS A 30 11.47 -0.97 -5.55
C LYS A 30 11.22 -0.76 -7.05
N LYS A 31 10.05 -1.15 -7.56
CA LYS A 31 9.70 -0.98 -8.97
C LYS A 31 9.50 0.49 -9.36
N ILE A 32 8.80 1.27 -8.54
CA ILE A 32 8.64 2.72 -8.77
C ILE A 32 9.99 3.43 -8.85
N ILE A 33 10.93 3.12 -7.95
CA ILE A 33 12.26 3.74 -7.99
C ILE A 33 13.02 3.38 -9.28
N ILE A 34 12.83 2.17 -9.81
CA ILE A 34 13.44 1.76 -11.09
C ILE A 34 12.83 2.54 -12.25
N MET A 35 11.52 2.76 -12.24
CA MET A 35 10.81 3.53 -13.28
C MET A 35 11.14 5.02 -13.22
N PHE A 36 11.33 5.57 -12.02
CA PHE A 36 11.57 6.99 -11.79
C PHE A 36 12.89 7.22 -11.02
N PRO A 37 14.04 6.86 -11.60
CA PRO A 37 15.33 6.81 -10.89
C PRO A 37 15.83 8.18 -10.40
N ASN A 38 15.36 9.26 -11.03
CA ASN A 38 15.73 10.64 -10.69
C ASN A 38 14.84 11.23 -9.58
N ASN A 39 13.73 10.58 -9.22
CA ASN A 39 12.89 11.05 -8.12
C ASN A 39 13.51 10.63 -6.77
N LYS A 40 14.01 11.62 -6.02
CA LYS A 40 14.63 11.40 -4.70
C LYS A 40 13.60 11.08 -3.61
N ASP A 41 12.36 11.55 -3.76
CA ASP A 41 11.29 11.34 -2.78
C ASP A 41 10.91 9.87 -2.66
N PHE A 42 10.85 9.12 -3.76
CA PHE A 42 10.59 7.69 -3.74
C PHE A 42 11.70 6.90 -3.04
N LYS A 43 12.97 7.30 -3.22
CA LYS A 43 14.11 6.69 -2.51
C LYS A 43 14.04 6.96 -1.01
N SER A 44 13.77 8.22 -0.63
CA SER A 44 13.59 8.62 0.76
C SER A 44 12.44 7.86 1.42
N MET A 45 11.28 7.81 0.76
CA MET A 45 10.11 7.09 1.27
C MET A 45 10.36 5.60 1.43
N ARG A 46 11.06 4.93 0.51
CA ARG A 46 11.42 3.52 0.69
C ARG A 46 12.30 3.30 1.93
N ALA A 47 13.22 4.21 2.23
CA ALA A 47 14.03 4.12 3.44
C ALA A 47 13.18 4.31 4.70
N GLN A 48 12.27 5.28 4.71
CA GLN A 48 11.32 5.51 5.82
C GLN A 48 10.39 4.30 6.02
N LEU A 49 9.86 3.75 4.93
CA LEU A 49 9.00 2.56 5.00
C LEU A 49 9.73 1.33 5.51
N ARG A 50 11.00 1.16 5.14
CA ARG A 50 11.83 0.08 5.70
C ARG A 50 11.91 0.20 7.23
N LEU A 51 12.18 1.40 7.74
CA LEU A 51 12.21 1.64 9.20
C LEU A 51 10.84 1.39 9.84
N LEU A 52 9.76 1.86 9.21
CA LEU A 52 8.40 1.67 9.72
C LEU A 52 8.03 0.18 9.78
N VAL A 53 8.31 -0.59 8.72
CA VAL A 53 8.06 -2.05 8.67
C VAL A 53 8.86 -2.78 9.75
N THR A 54 10.11 -2.39 9.99
CA THR A 54 10.96 -3.02 11.01
C THR A 54 10.48 -2.70 12.43
N ASN A 55 10.12 -1.45 12.71
CA ASN A 55 9.79 -1.00 14.07
C ASN A 55 8.31 -1.23 14.43
N SER A 56 7.41 -1.18 13.45
CA SER A 56 5.97 -1.36 13.63
C SER A 56 5.35 -2.05 12.40
N PRO A 57 5.48 -3.38 12.28
CA PRO A 57 5.08 -4.13 11.09
C PRO A 57 3.61 -3.96 10.69
N ASN A 58 2.71 -3.68 11.64
CA ASN A 58 1.28 -3.53 11.38
C ASN A 58 0.95 -2.16 10.76
N SER A 59 1.69 -1.12 11.16
CA SER A 59 1.35 0.27 10.86
C SER A 59 1.24 0.57 9.36
N PRO A 60 2.10 0.07 8.45
CA PRO A 60 1.95 0.32 7.03
C PRO A 60 0.57 -0.08 6.49
N SER A 61 0.06 -1.24 6.89
CA SER A 61 -1.24 -1.75 6.45
C SER A 61 -2.41 -0.97 7.07
N GLU A 62 -2.28 -0.54 8.32
CA GLU A 62 -3.28 0.28 9.02
C GLU A 62 -3.38 1.68 8.42
N TYR A 63 -2.24 2.34 8.18
CA TYR A 63 -2.20 3.64 7.51
C TYR A 63 -2.75 3.55 6.10
N PHE A 64 -2.35 2.54 5.32
CA PHE A 64 -2.89 2.34 3.97
C PHE A 64 -4.39 2.12 4.01
N TYR A 65 -4.89 1.30 4.94
CA TYR A 65 -6.33 1.09 5.09
C TYR A 65 -7.06 2.40 5.41
N LYS A 66 -6.60 3.11 6.45
CA LYS A 66 -7.23 4.34 6.94
C LYS A 66 -7.23 5.48 5.91
N HIS A 67 -6.12 5.68 5.20
CA HIS A 67 -5.93 6.85 4.35
C HIS A 67 -6.14 6.59 2.85
N VAL A 68 -6.01 5.33 2.41
CA VAL A 68 -6.20 4.95 1.01
C VAL A 68 -7.48 4.14 0.85
N ASN A 69 -7.61 3.01 1.56
CA ASN A 69 -8.69 2.06 1.32
C ASN A 69 -10.08 2.64 1.60
N LEU A 70 -10.26 3.24 2.78
CA LEU A 70 -11.56 3.78 3.22
C LEU A 70 -12.10 4.87 2.28
N LYS A 71 -11.22 5.59 1.59
CA LYS A 71 -11.59 6.75 0.76
C LYS A 71 -11.60 6.44 -0.73
N TYR A 72 -10.76 5.52 -1.20
CA TYR A 72 -10.53 5.32 -2.62
C TYR A 72 -10.69 3.89 -3.12
N SER A 73 -11.10 2.93 -2.28
CA SER A 73 -11.17 1.51 -2.69
C SER A 73 -12.03 1.27 -3.92
N THR A 74 -13.17 1.94 -4.08
CA THR A 74 -14.02 1.82 -5.30
C THR A 74 -13.24 2.21 -6.55
N PHE A 75 -12.68 3.43 -6.57
CA PHE A 75 -11.88 3.93 -7.69
C PHE A 75 -10.70 2.99 -8.00
N ILE A 76 -10.04 2.48 -6.96
CA ILE A 76 -8.91 1.57 -7.14
C ILE A 76 -9.33 0.25 -7.79
N LEU A 77 -10.42 -0.35 -7.33
CA LEU A 77 -10.89 -1.64 -7.82
C LEU A 77 -11.43 -1.56 -9.25
N GLU A 78 -11.94 -0.40 -9.65
CA GLU A 78 -12.41 -0.10 -11.00
C GLU A 78 -11.30 0.42 -11.93
N ARG A 79 -10.07 0.59 -11.43
CA ARG A 79 -8.94 1.23 -12.13
C ARG A 79 -9.28 2.63 -12.65
N ASP A 80 -10.03 3.40 -11.86
CA ASP A 80 -10.38 4.77 -12.16
C ASP A 80 -9.22 5.73 -11.78
N ASP A 81 -8.68 6.41 -12.78
CA ASP A 81 -7.59 7.39 -12.69
C ASP A 81 -7.88 8.53 -11.71
N THR A 82 -9.16 8.78 -11.39
CA THR A 82 -9.61 9.69 -10.33
C THR A 82 -8.89 9.42 -9.01
N PHE A 83 -8.52 8.17 -8.72
CA PHE A 83 -7.67 7.81 -7.59
C PHE A 83 -6.33 8.55 -7.60
N PHE A 84 -5.56 8.43 -8.67
CA PHE A 84 -4.22 9.03 -8.74
C PHE A 84 -4.28 10.55 -8.77
N ILE A 85 -5.33 11.12 -9.37
CA ILE A 85 -5.56 12.57 -9.46
C ILE A 85 -5.88 13.17 -8.08
N ASN A 86 -6.78 12.52 -7.33
CA ASN A 86 -7.29 13.02 -6.05
C ASN A 86 -6.54 12.46 -4.83
N LEU A 87 -5.50 11.65 -5.04
CA LEU A 87 -4.70 11.09 -3.96
C LEU A 87 -4.07 12.23 -3.14
N ASP A 88 -4.45 12.27 -1.87
CA ASP A 88 -3.86 13.15 -0.88
C ASP A 88 -3.61 12.40 0.43
N LEU A 89 -2.33 12.20 0.71
CA LEU A 89 -1.77 11.58 1.90
C LEU A 89 -0.93 12.57 2.72
N SER A 90 -1.19 13.87 2.56
CA SER A 90 -0.52 14.93 3.32
C SER A 90 -0.68 14.69 4.83
N GLY A 91 0.40 14.88 5.59
CA GLY A 91 0.41 14.62 7.03
C GLY A 91 0.50 13.14 7.43
N THR A 92 0.70 12.21 6.48
CA THR A 92 0.92 10.79 6.77
C THR A 92 2.37 10.36 6.45
N PRO A 93 2.85 9.21 6.97
CA PRO A 93 4.13 8.62 6.54
C PRO A 93 4.22 8.30 5.04
N PHE A 94 3.10 8.36 4.32
CA PHE A 94 2.99 8.08 2.90
C PHE A 94 2.87 9.35 2.05
N ALA A 95 3.09 10.55 2.60
CA ALA A 95 2.91 11.81 1.87
C ALA A 95 3.66 11.87 0.53
N SER A 96 4.84 11.25 0.41
CA SER A 96 5.58 11.21 -0.85
C SER A 96 4.89 10.38 -1.96
N LEU A 97 3.91 9.53 -1.64
CA LEU A 97 3.05 8.89 -2.65
C LEU A 97 2.14 9.91 -3.35
N ASN A 98 1.95 11.11 -2.81
CA ASN A 98 1.26 12.19 -3.54
C ASN A 98 2.01 12.55 -4.84
N TYR A 99 3.30 12.22 -4.96
CA TYR A 99 4.04 12.39 -6.21
C TYR A 99 3.56 11.41 -7.32
N LEU A 100 2.84 10.34 -6.97
CA LEU A 100 2.27 9.43 -7.97
C LEU A 100 1.41 10.16 -8.99
N LYS A 101 0.67 11.20 -8.58
CA LYS A 101 -0.14 12.01 -9.50
C LYS A 101 0.69 12.69 -10.59
N ASN A 102 1.89 13.15 -10.23
CA ASN A 102 2.78 13.88 -11.14
C ASN A 102 3.39 12.94 -12.19
N VAL A 103 3.67 11.69 -11.80
CA VAL A 103 4.20 10.70 -12.74
C VAL A 103 3.11 10.00 -13.53
N TRP A 104 1.90 9.84 -12.98
CA TRP A 104 0.79 9.15 -13.63
C TRP A 104 0.50 9.69 -15.02
N ALA A 105 0.45 11.02 -15.16
CA ALA A 105 0.21 11.68 -16.44
C ALA A 105 1.29 11.42 -17.49
N ALA A 106 2.54 11.21 -17.06
CA ALA A 106 3.70 11.03 -17.95
C ALA A 106 4.08 9.55 -18.17
N THR A 107 3.27 8.60 -17.69
CA THR A 107 3.59 7.17 -17.65
C THR A 107 2.87 6.41 -18.77
N ASP A 108 3.55 5.43 -19.39
CA ASP A 108 2.94 4.57 -20.43
C ASP A 108 1.93 3.57 -19.85
N ASP A 109 1.06 3.03 -20.70
CA ASP A 109 -0.01 2.12 -20.28
C ASP A 109 0.52 0.84 -19.61
N LYS A 110 1.66 0.33 -20.07
CA LYS A 110 2.30 -0.84 -19.45
C LYS A 110 2.64 -0.59 -17.99
N THR A 111 3.22 0.57 -17.71
CA THR A 111 3.66 0.98 -16.39
C THR A 111 2.47 1.34 -15.51
N LYS A 112 1.46 2.03 -16.06
CA LYS A 112 0.16 2.27 -15.42
C LYS A 112 -0.53 0.98 -14.97
N ASN A 113 -0.58 -0.02 -15.85
CA ASN A 113 -1.13 -1.34 -15.53
C ASN A 113 -0.39 -2.02 -14.39
N ALA A 114 0.95 -1.98 -14.41
CA ALA A 114 1.75 -2.54 -13.32
C ALA A 114 1.50 -1.80 -11.98
N MET A 115 1.37 -0.48 -12.00
CA MET A 115 1.02 0.30 -10.81
C MET A 115 -0.37 -0.08 -10.28
N TRP A 116 -1.36 -0.21 -11.17
CA TRP A 116 -2.70 -0.65 -10.79
C TRP A 116 -2.71 -2.01 -10.11
N ASP A 117 -1.99 -2.98 -10.67
CA ASP A 117 -1.90 -4.33 -10.09
C ASP A 117 -1.40 -4.30 -8.64
N TYR A 118 -0.40 -3.46 -8.35
CA TYR A 118 0.10 -3.27 -6.99
C TYR A 118 -0.90 -2.58 -6.08
N VAL A 119 -1.49 -1.46 -6.51
CA VAL A 119 -2.41 -0.69 -5.67
C VAL A 119 -3.67 -1.52 -5.34
N ILE A 120 -4.18 -2.29 -6.30
CA ILE A 120 -5.30 -3.22 -6.08
C ILE A 120 -4.90 -4.33 -5.10
N LEU A 121 -3.72 -4.93 -5.27
CA LEU A 121 -3.23 -5.97 -4.36
C LEU A 121 -3.09 -5.45 -2.93
N LEU A 122 -2.45 -4.29 -2.75
CA LEU A 122 -2.28 -3.63 -1.46
C LEU A 122 -3.64 -3.28 -0.83
N THR A 123 -4.60 -2.82 -1.63
CA THR A 123 -5.98 -2.55 -1.20
C THR A 123 -6.63 -3.81 -0.64
N LYS A 124 -6.61 -4.93 -1.38
CA LYS A 124 -7.17 -6.20 -0.92
C LYS A 124 -6.49 -6.73 0.34
N LEU A 125 -5.16 -6.67 0.39
CA LEU A 125 -4.39 -7.12 1.56
C LEU A 125 -4.68 -6.27 2.79
N SER A 126 -4.74 -4.95 2.65
CA SER A 126 -5.08 -4.05 3.77
C SER A 126 -6.48 -4.32 4.33
N GLN A 127 -7.47 -4.66 3.49
CA GLN A 127 -8.79 -5.11 3.94
C GLN A 127 -8.70 -6.41 4.74
N LYS A 128 -7.94 -7.40 4.28
CA LYS A 128 -7.77 -8.67 5.01
C LYS A 128 -7.10 -8.47 6.37
N VAL A 129 -6.15 -7.54 6.50
CA VAL A 129 -5.54 -7.25 7.80
C VAL A 129 -6.53 -6.57 8.77
N ASN A 130 -7.35 -5.65 8.27
CA ASN A 130 -8.12 -4.73 9.11
C ASN A 130 -9.60 -5.13 9.32
N LEU A 131 -10.17 -5.98 8.46
CA LEU A 131 -11.56 -6.47 8.58
C LEU A 131 -11.67 -7.83 9.29
N THR A 132 -10.56 -8.46 9.69
CA THR A 132 -10.58 -9.76 10.38
C THR A 132 -10.84 -9.61 11.89
N LEU A 133 -11.86 -8.81 12.27
CA LEU A 133 -12.37 -8.67 13.64
C LEU A 133 -13.82 -9.15 13.73
#